data_AF-A0A962YDU5-F1
#
_entry.id   AF-A0A962YDU5-F1
#
_cell.length_a   1.000
_cell.length_b   1.000
_cell.length_c   1.000
_cell.angle_alpha   90.00
_cell.angle_beta   90.00
_cell.angle_gamma   90.00
#
_symmetry.space_group_name_H-M   'P 1'
#
loop_
_entity.id
_entity.type
_entity.pdbx_description
1 polymer ?
#
loop_
_entity_poly.entity_id
_entity_poly.type
_entity_poly.pdbx_seq_one_letter_code
_entity_poly.pdbx_strand_id
1 'polypeptide(L)'
;PEATAHHYLVRTQAESQRALLEMSSWSPLPAIDFEPPPTLVLGAERDALVPSFMVEATAEAYGSSAEILPGLAHIMMLERDWKDAARPLLNWLETFE
;
A
#
# COMPACT_ATOMS: atom_id res chain seq x y z
N PRO A 1 8.16 13.00 17.31
CA PRO A 1 7.40 11.74 17.12
C PRO A 1 6.00 11.80 17.75
N GLU A 2 5.90 12.04 19.05
CA GLU A 2 4.62 12.06 19.78
C GLU A 2 3.72 13.24 19.39
N ALA A 3 4.27 14.45 19.27
CA ALA A 3 3.49 15.61 18.81
C ALA A 3 2.93 15.43 17.39
N THR A 4 3.69 14.77 16.50
CA THR A 4 3.26 14.43 15.14
C THR A 4 2.16 13.38 15.16
N ALA A 5 2.31 12.34 15.98
CA ALA A 5 1.27 11.32 16.16
C ALA A 5 -0.03 11.95 16.71
N HIS A 6 0.07 12.80 17.73
CA HIS A 6 -1.09 13.52 18.28
C HIS A 6 -1.73 14.45 17.24
N HIS A 7 -0.93 15.14 16.42
CA HIS A 7 -1.44 15.96 15.32
C HIS A 7 -2.29 15.15 14.34
N TYR A 8 -1.88 13.94 13.96
CA TYR A 8 -2.70 13.09 13.10
C TYR A 8 -3.89 12.50 13.83
N LEU A 9 -3.70 12.03 15.07
CA LEU A 9 -4.73 11.36 15.86
C LEU A 9 -5.98 12.23 16.06
N VAL A 10 -5.82 13.54 16.31
CA VAL A 10 -6.97 14.46 16.47
C VAL A 10 -7.77 14.70 15.18
N ARG A 11 -7.25 14.26 14.03
CA ARG A 11 -7.94 14.30 12.72
C ARG A 11 -8.53 12.95 12.32
N THR A 12 -8.35 11.93 13.14
CA THR A 12 -8.90 10.59 12.91
C THR A 12 -10.15 10.37 13.75
N GLN A 13 -10.95 9.38 13.35
CA GLN A 13 -12.09 8.87 14.11
C GLN A 13 -11.95 7.35 14.28
N ALA A 14 -12.82 6.75 15.09
CA ALA A 14 -12.91 5.30 15.14
C ALA A 14 -13.22 4.72 13.75
N GLU A 15 -12.58 3.60 13.42
CA GLU A 15 -12.79 2.93 12.15
C GLU A 15 -14.23 2.41 12.03
N SER A 16 -14.75 2.43 10.79
CA SER A 16 -16.07 1.90 10.49
C SER A 16 -16.08 0.39 10.66
N GLN A 17 -16.90 -0.11 11.59
CA GLN A 17 -17.09 -1.55 11.80
C GLN A 17 -17.57 -2.27 10.54
N ARG A 18 -18.38 -1.58 9.73
CA ARG A 18 -18.83 -2.10 8.44
C ARG A 18 -17.67 -2.23 7.46
N ALA A 19 -16.81 -1.21 7.35
CA ALA A 19 -15.66 -1.26 6.46
C ALA A 19 -14.69 -2.37 6.88
N LEU A 20 -14.44 -2.51 8.19
CA LEU A 20 -13.64 -3.60 8.74
C LEU A 20 -14.22 -4.97 8.40
N LEU A 21 -15.54 -5.16 8.56
CA LEU A 21 -16.19 -6.41 8.22
C LEU A 21 -16.10 -6.71 6.72
N GLU A 22 -16.31 -5.72 5.85
CA GLU A 22 -16.22 -5.87 4.40
C GLU A 22 -14.78 -6.20 3.95
N MET A 23 -13.76 -5.55 4.53
CA MET A 23 -12.35 -5.83 4.25
C MET A 23 -11.89 -7.19 4.78
N SER A 24 -12.44 -7.64 5.91
CA SER A 24 -12.14 -8.95 6.51
C SER A 24 -12.94 -10.09 5.89
N SER A 25 -14.02 -9.76 5.18
CA SER A 25 -14.84 -10.75 4.49
C SER A 25 -14.08 -11.23 3.26
N TRP A 26 -13.96 -12.56 3.13
CA TRP A 26 -13.38 -13.19 1.96
C TRP A 26 -14.17 -12.77 0.71
N SER A 27 -13.59 -11.87 -0.08
CA SER A 27 -14.04 -11.61 -1.43
C SER A 27 -13.18 -12.46 -2.36
N PRO A 28 -13.72 -13.47 -3.07
CA PRO A 28 -12.95 -14.13 -4.10
C PRO A 28 -12.67 -13.07 -5.15
N LEU A 29 -11.41 -12.64 -5.28
CA LEU A 29 -11.00 -11.89 -6.46
C LEU A 29 -11.33 -12.79 -7.66
N PRO A 30 -12.27 -12.41 -8.55
CA PRO A 30 -12.43 -13.16 -9.78
C PRO A 30 -11.09 -13.15 -10.51
N ALA A 31 -10.79 -14.24 -11.21
CA ALA A 31 -9.65 -14.25 -12.11
C ALA A 31 -9.72 -13.00 -12.99
N ILE A 32 -8.65 -12.21 -12.95
CA ILE A 32 -8.56 -10.94 -13.68
C ILE A 32 -8.43 -11.30 -15.17
N ASP A 33 -9.54 -11.33 -15.89
CA ASP A 33 -9.57 -11.50 -17.35
C ASP A 33 -9.64 -10.12 -18.04
N PHE A 34 -8.64 -9.28 -17.75
CA PHE A 34 -8.44 -8.02 -18.48
C PHE A 34 -6.94 -7.73 -18.62
N GLU A 35 -6.56 -7.00 -19.67
CA GLU A 35 -5.19 -6.56 -19.88
C GLU A 35 -4.86 -5.44 -18.87
N PRO A 36 -3.98 -5.69 -17.88
CA PRO A 36 -3.73 -4.73 -16.82
C PRO A 36 -3.07 -3.46 -17.41
N PRO A 37 -3.51 -2.26 -16.99
CA PRO A 37 -2.82 -1.04 -17.39
C PRO A 37 -1.40 -1.03 -16.83
N PRO A 38 -0.53 -0.11 -17.28
CA PRO A 38 0.73 0.17 -16.61
C PRO A 38 0.51 0.32 -15.10
N THR A 39 1.16 -0.53 -14.30
CA THR A 39 0.90 -0.66 -12.86
C THR A 39 2.22 -0.59 -12.10
N LEU A 40 2.25 0.23 -11.05
CA LEU A 40 3.30 0.23 -10.02
C LEU A 40 2.77 -0.46 -8.77
N VAL A 41 3.49 -1.47 -8.28
CA VAL A 41 3.15 -2.17 -7.04
C VAL A 41 4.24 -1.90 -5.99
N LEU A 42 3.87 -1.22 -4.92
CA LEU A 42 4.74 -0.91 -3.78
C LEU A 42 4.29 -1.67 -2.53
N GLY A 43 5.24 -2.22 -1.79
CA GLY A 43 5.02 -2.81 -0.47
C GLY A 43 5.98 -2.26 0.57
N ALA A 44 5.70 -2.53 1.84
CA ALA A 44 6.58 -2.15 2.96
C ALA A 44 7.16 -3.41 3.63
N GLU A 45 8.46 -3.41 3.93
CA GLU A 45 9.16 -4.54 4.55
C GLU A 45 8.56 -4.93 5.90
N ARG A 46 8.10 -3.95 6.69
CA ARG A 46 7.57 -4.15 8.04
C ARG A 46 6.05 -4.05 8.10
N ASP A 47 5.38 -4.28 6.97
CA ASP A 47 3.93 -4.31 6.92
C ASP A 47 3.39 -5.60 7.59
N ALA A 48 2.75 -5.40 8.75
CA ALA A 48 2.12 -6.49 9.50
C ALA A 48 0.69 -6.81 9.04
N LEU A 49 0.07 -5.93 8.25
CA LEU A 49 -1.29 -6.10 7.73
C LEU A 49 -1.28 -6.71 6.33
N VAL A 50 -0.35 -6.27 5.47
CA VAL A 50 -0.16 -6.77 4.11
C VAL A 50 1.31 -7.20 3.90
N PRO A 51 1.72 -8.38 4.38
CA PRO A 51 3.07 -8.90 4.18
C PRO A 51 3.50 -8.97 2.72
N SER A 52 4.82 -8.88 2.49
CA SER A 52 5.44 -8.76 1.15
C SER A 52 4.99 -9.81 0.15
N PHE A 53 4.77 -11.06 0.57
CA PHE A 53 4.31 -12.12 -0.34
C PHE A 53 2.94 -11.83 -0.98
N MET A 54 2.04 -11.10 -0.30
CA MET A 54 0.75 -10.70 -0.86
C MET A 54 0.92 -9.55 -1.87
N VAL A 55 1.88 -8.66 -1.61
CA VAL A 55 2.24 -7.59 -2.55
C VAL A 55 2.86 -8.18 -3.82
N GLU A 56 3.74 -9.16 -3.67
CA GLU A 56 4.34 -9.91 -4.79
C GLU A 56 3.28 -10.66 -5.60
N ALA A 57 2.34 -11.36 -4.94
CA ALA A 57 1.23 -12.02 -5.62
C ALA A 57 0.32 -11.02 -6.37
N THR A 58 0.15 -9.82 -5.83
CA THR A 58 -0.56 -8.73 -6.53
C THR A 58 0.22 -8.29 -7.76
N ALA A 59 1.53 -8.12 -7.66
CA ALA A 59 2.36 -7.75 -8.81
C ALA A 59 2.29 -8.81 -9.93
N GLU A 60 2.35 -10.09 -9.58
CA GLU A 60 2.19 -11.21 -10.50
C GLU A 60 0.82 -11.18 -11.21
N ALA A 61 -0.26 -10.97 -10.44
CA ALA A 61 -1.62 -10.88 -10.99
C ALA A 61 -1.79 -9.71 -11.99
N TYR A 62 -0.98 -8.67 -11.87
CA TYR A 62 -0.98 -7.49 -12.76
C TYR A 62 0.16 -7.51 -13.80
N GLY A 63 0.92 -8.60 -13.92
CA GLY A 63 2.03 -8.71 -14.88
C GLY A 63 3.17 -7.71 -14.64
N SER A 64 3.40 -7.34 -13.38
CA SER A 64 4.39 -6.36 -12.93
C SER A 64 5.34 -6.96 -11.88
N SER A 65 6.29 -6.17 -11.39
CA SER A 65 7.14 -6.52 -10.25
C SER A 65 6.81 -5.65 -9.03
N ALA A 66 6.83 -6.24 -7.84
CA ALA A 66 6.70 -5.50 -6.59
C ALA A 66 8.04 -4.85 -6.18
N GLU A 67 7.99 -3.61 -5.71
CA GLU A 67 9.10 -2.96 -5.01
C GLU A 67 8.78 -2.91 -3.50
N ILE A 68 9.56 -3.65 -2.71
CA ILE A 68 9.40 -3.70 -1.25
C ILE A 68 10.34 -2.69 -0.59
N LEU A 69 9.76 -1.70 0.07
CA LEU A 69 10.46 -0.58 0.66
C LEU A 69 10.98 -0.94 2.06
N PRO A 70 12.30 -0.86 2.31
CA PRO A 70 12.90 -1.27 3.57
C PRO A 70 12.52 -0.31 4.70
N GLY A 71 12.35 -0.86 5.90
CA GLY A 71 12.14 -0.09 7.13
C GLY A 71 10.77 0.57 7.33
N LEU A 72 9.95 0.68 6.27
CA LEU A 72 8.59 1.23 6.34
C LEU A 72 7.58 0.21 6.87
N ALA A 73 6.49 0.70 7.47
CA ALA A 73 5.32 -0.08 7.88
C ALA A 73 4.10 0.21 6.99
N HIS A 74 2.95 -0.39 7.32
CA HIS A 74 1.74 -0.40 6.49
C HIS A 74 1.30 0.98 5.98
N ILE A 75 1.24 1.97 6.87
CA ILE A 75 0.72 3.30 6.55
C ILE A 75 1.88 4.17 6.03
N MET A 76 2.49 3.76 4.92
CA MET A 76 3.75 4.32 4.37
C MET A 76 3.72 5.85 4.19
N MET A 77 2.55 6.43 3.88
CA MET A 77 2.37 7.86 3.69
C MET A 77 2.37 8.68 5.00
N LEU A 78 2.19 8.03 6.16
CA LEU A 78 2.24 8.65 7.49
C LEU A 78 3.52 8.29 8.26
N GLU A 79 4.38 7.44 7.70
CA GLU A 79 5.70 7.15 8.24
C GLU A 79 6.60 8.39 8.25
N ARG A 80 7.57 8.44 9.17
CA ARG A 80 8.55 9.53 9.20
C ARG A 80 9.30 9.64 7.87
N ASP A 81 9.61 8.49 7.30
CA ASP A 81 10.44 8.33 6.11
C ASP A 81 9.57 8.18 4.84
N TRP A 82 8.33 8.71 4.84
CA TRP A 82 7.34 8.63 3.75
C TRP A 82 7.86 9.00 2.36
N LYS A 83 8.91 9.83 2.29
CA LYS A 83 9.56 10.21 1.02
C LYS A 83 10.17 9.02 0.30
N ASP A 84 10.57 7.97 1.03
CA ASP A 84 11.06 6.74 0.43
C ASP A 84 9.95 5.97 -0.29
N ALA A 85 8.67 6.14 0.10
CA ALA A 85 7.53 5.66 -0.66
C ALA A 85 7.10 6.58 -1.80
N ALA A 86 7.28 7.90 -1.64
CA ALA A 86 6.92 8.87 -2.68
C ALA A 86 7.89 8.87 -3.88
N ARG A 87 9.17 8.58 -3.66
CA ARG A 87 10.20 8.64 -4.72
C ARG A 87 9.97 7.61 -5.84
N PRO A 88 9.72 6.32 -5.57
CA PRO A 88 9.39 5.34 -6.61
C PRO A 88 8.13 5.73 -7.40
N LEU A 89 7.11 6.26 -6.72
CA LEU A 89 5.89 6.75 -7.37
C LEU A 89 6.18 7.91 -8.32
N LEU A 90 6.97 8.88 -7.90
CA LEU A 90 7.36 10.01 -8.75
C LEU A 90 8.15 9.54 -9.97
N ASN A 91 9.18 8.71 -9.75
CA ASN A 91 9.99 8.15 -10.85
C ASN A 91 9.14 7.38 -11.85
N TRP A 92 8.13 6.64 -11.38
CA TRP A 92 7.21 5.91 -12.24
C TRP A 92 6.32 6.86 -13.06
N LEU A 93 5.79 7.92 -12.44
CA LEU A 93 5.00 8.93 -13.15
C LEU A 93 5.79 9.63 -14.25
N GLU A 94 7.08 9.92 -14.00
CA GLU A 94 8.00 10.51 -15.00
C GLU A 94 8.25 9.59 -16.21
N THR A 95 7.90 8.29 -16.13
CA THR A 95 7.98 7.39 -17.31
C THR A 95 6.85 7.57 -18.32
N PHE A 96 5.79 8.31 -17.96
CA PHE A 96 4.65 8.60 -18.83
C PHE A 96 4.72 9.98 -19.50
N GLU A 97 5.72 10.79 -19.15
CA GLU A 97 6.02 12.08 -19.81
C GLU A 97 6.90 11.88 -21.05
#